data_AF-A0A0B7F9R1-F1
#
_entry.id   AF-A0A0B7F9R1-F1
#
_cell.length_a   1.000
_cell.length_b   1.000
_cell.length_c   1.000
_cell.angle_alpha   90.00
_cell.angle_beta   90.00
_cell.angle_gamma   90.00
#
_symmetry.space_group_name_H-M   'P 1'
#
loop_
_entity.id
_entity.type
_entity.pdbx_description
1 polymer ?
#
loop_
_entity_poly.entity_id
_entity_poly.type
_entity_poly.pdbx_seq_one_letter_code
_entity_poly.pdbx_strand_id
1 'polypeptide(L)'
;MDQWYFRPVNFPRKRSREDVVTRLQTSYISRWVSIVGMSIVEASRAGDSSQHSFHNTWIGHIEGCLQRELLRDLTPRKTQQRRNDWIHVAVMKTMIRPTSNTYQMLRKMTPIFLQSVFSEPKFWSKDCDPAYIPLSNILGSESHELSYFALTDCTYAMAIGIPQQVEYDTTAYARPIAPSTQPSAASSHQWSLSSPSDFQLVLADINACRDKSPVARDWRDIEQWLLTWQSPPAEYEFTKPWMKMAWYAVQESWRLALLIYLYMAVCGAPSDDARIESCINQILQVAETIRKRDSPDVRLSLFVQYLMVGICARSEVHRKIARDKLSAPNESNLWLLRASDFVPVLDHLWYGVGAAGRPVYWSDYIRSRKAMLPVEP
;
A
#
# COMPACT_ATOMS: atom_id res chain seq x y z
N MET A 1 11.50 -17.67 -4.35
CA MET A 1 10.47 -17.22 -3.36
C MET A 1 10.96 -17.41 -1.92
N ASP A 2 12.21 -17.04 -1.59
CA ASP A 2 12.79 -17.20 -0.24
C ASP A 2 13.20 -15.88 0.44
N GLN A 3 12.75 -14.73 -0.06
CA GLN A 3 13.33 -13.42 0.29
C GLN A 3 12.30 -12.33 0.66
N TRP A 4 11.25 -12.66 1.42
CA TRP A 4 10.43 -11.62 2.10
C TRP A 4 11.08 -11.27 3.43
N TYR A 5 11.12 -9.98 3.79
CA TYR A 5 11.76 -9.50 5.02
C TYR A 5 11.11 -10.12 6.26
N PHE A 6 9.78 -10.16 6.28
CA PHE A 6 8.99 -10.78 7.34
C PHE A 6 8.31 -12.05 6.82
N ARG A 7 9.05 -13.15 6.72
CA ARG A 7 8.43 -14.45 6.40
C ARG A 7 8.18 -15.25 7.69
N PRO A 8 6.92 -15.55 8.04
CA PRO A 8 6.64 -16.46 9.14
C PRO A 8 7.15 -17.87 8.85
N VAL A 9 7.67 -18.55 9.87
CA VAL A 9 8.07 -19.98 9.83
C VAL A 9 6.87 -20.85 9.48
N ASN A 10 5.69 -20.48 10.01
CA ASN A 10 4.43 -21.18 9.79
C ASN A 10 3.71 -20.76 8.49
N PHE A 11 4.37 -19.99 7.62
CA PHE A 11 3.80 -19.65 6.32
C PHE A 11 3.67 -20.94 5.48
N PRO A 12 2.47 -21.37 5.06
CA PRO A 12 2.29 -22.66 4.42
C PRO A 12 2.92 -22.66 3.02
N ARG A 13 4.20 -23.07 2.96
CA ARG A 13 5.00 -23.19 1.73
C ARG A 13 4.30 -24.03 0.66
N LYS A 14 3.60 -25.07 1.09
CA LYS A 14 2.91 -26.02 0.22
C LYS A 14 1.78 -25.35 -0.57
N ARG A 15 0.96 -24.53 0.08
CA ARG A 15 -0.18 -23.83 -0.55
C ARG A 15 0.27 -22.77 -1.55
N SER A 16 1.27 -21.95 -1.22
CA SER A 16 1.81 -20.94 -2.16
C SER A 16 2.39 -21.55 -3.45
N ARG A 17 3.00 -22.74 -3.37
CA ARG A 17 3.51 -23.45 -4.54
C ARG A 17 2.37 -24.06 -5.37
N GLU A 18 1.38 -24.64 -4.70
CA GLU A 18 0.18 -25.18 -5.34
C GLU A 18 -0.62 -24.09 -6.07
N ASP A 19 -0.75 -22.89 -5.49
CA ASP A 19 -1.43 -21.75 -6.11
C ASP A 19 -0.69 -21.24 -7.36
N VAL A 20 0.64 -21.11 -7.28
CA VAL A 20 1.47 -20.71 -8.43
C VAL A 20 1.43 -21.78 -9.53
N VAL A 21 1.55 -23.06 -9.17
CA VAL A 21 1.44 -24.17 -10.13
C VAL A 21 0.07 -24.18 -10.78
N THR A 22 -1.00 -24.01 -10.00
CA THR A 22 -2.37 -23.93 -10.49
C THR A 22 -2.52 -22.78 -11.49
N ARG A 23 -2.05 -21.57 -11.15
CA ARG A 23 -2.07 -20.41 -12.05
C ARG A 23 -1.30 -20.65 -13.36
N LEU A 24 -0.11 -21.25 -13.28
CA LEU A 24 0.71 -21.59 -14.46
C LEU A 24 0.04 -22.66 -15.35
N GLN A 25 -0.78 -23.53 -14.77
CA GLN A 25 -1.52 -24.59 -15.46
C GLN A 25 -2.89 -24.13 -15.96
N THR A 26 -3.45 -23.02 -15.45
CA THR A 26 -4.85 -22.67 -15.74
C THR A 26 -5.06 -22.21 -17.18
N SER A 27 -4.17 -21.34 -17.68
CA SER A 27 -4.24 -20.89 -19.07
C SER A 27 -2.92 -20.29 -19.56
N TYR A 28 -2.77 -20.18 -20.88
CA TYR A 28 -1.62 -19.52 -21.49
C TYR A 28 -1.46 -18.07 -21.00
N ILE A 29 -2.54 -17.29 -20.97
CA ILE A 29 -2.46 -15.88 -20.51
C ILE A 29 -2.06 -15.80 -19.03
N SER A 30 -2.70 -16.56 -18.14
CA SER A 30 -2.38 -16.54 -16.70
C SER A 30 -0.93 -16.99 -16.43
N ARG A 31 -0.38 -17.87 -17.27
CA ARG A 31 1.04 -18.24 -17.26
C ARG A 31 1.93 -17.06 -17.61
N TRP A 32 1.62 -16.33 -18.68
CA TRP A 32 2.36 -15.11 -19.04
C TRP A 32 2.29 -14.04 -17.97
N VAL A 33 1.10 -13.77 -17.43
CA VAL A 33 0.90 -12.85 -16.29
C VAL A 33 1.83 -13.22 -15.14
N SER A 34 1.89 -14.50 -14.78
CA SER A 34 2.73 -14.98 -13.68
C SER A 34 4.22 -14.81 -13.97
N ILE A 35 4.68 -15.20 -15.15
CA ILE A 35 6.11 -15.13 -15.53
C ILE A 35 6.58 -13.68 -15.62
N VAL A 36 5.84 -12.84 -16.34
CA VAL A 36 6.17 -11.41 -16.48
C VAL A 36 6.12 -10.71 -15.13
N GLY A 37 5.13 -11.03 -14.29
CA GLY A 37 5.05 -10.49 -12.94
C GLY A 37 6.24 -10.85 -12.06
N MET A 38 6.68 -12.11 -12.08
CA MET A 38 7.88 -12.53 -11.37
C MET A 38 9.13 -11.78 -11.87
N SER A 39 9.27 -11.60 -13.19
CA SER A 39 10.39 -10.84 -13.77
C SER A 39 10.38 -9.36 -13.37
N ILE A 40 9.21 -8.72 -13.35
CA ILE A 40 9.07 -7.33 -12.90
C ILE A 40 9.45 -7.19 -11.43
N VAL A 41 8.92 -8.07 -10.57
CA VAL A 41 9.24 -8.07 -9.13
C VAL A 41 10.73 -8.31 -8.90
N GLU A 42 11.36 -9.20 -9.67
CA GLU A 42 12.79 -9.46 -9.57
C GLU A 42 13.64 -8.26 -10.01
N ALA A 43 13.33 -7.65 -11.15
CA ALA A 43 14.01 -6.45 -11.64
C ALA A 43 13.84 -5.26 -10.67
N SER A 44 12.62 -5.07 -10.18
CA SER A 44 12.28 -4.07 -9.16
C SER A 44 13.10 -4.31 -7.88
N ARG A 45 13.17 -5.56 -7.40
CA ARG A 45 13.99 -5.91 -6.24
C ARG A 45 15.48 -5.68 -6.49
N ALA A 46 15.98 -5.93 -7.70
CA ALA A 46 17.37 -5.67 -8.06
C ALA A 46 17.69 -4.17 -8.22
N GLY A 47 16.67 -3.31 -8.34
CA GLY A 47 16.86 -1.91 -8.74
C GLY A 47 17.20 -1.76 -10.23
N ASP A 48 16.98 -2.81 -11.03
CA ASP A 48 17.30 -2.83 -12.45
C ASP A 48 16.14 -2.23 -13.27
N SER A 49 16.28 -0.95 -13.61
CA SER A 49 15.32 -0.25 -14.47
C SER A 49 15.57 -0.43 -15.97
N SER A 50 16.67 -1.09 -16.37
CA SER A 50 17.04 -1.25 -17.78
C SER A 50 16.01 -2.07 -18.58
N GLN A 51 15.27 -2.95 -17.88
CA GLN A 51 14.28 -3.84 -18.48
C GLN A 51 12.87 -3.22 -18.56
N HIS A 52 12.64 -2.03 -18.01
CA HIS A 52 11.30 -1.43 -17.95
C HIS A 52 10.64 -1.27 -19.32
N SER A 53 11.42 -1.02 -20.39
CA SER A 53 10.91 -0.94 -21.76
C SER A 53 10.35 -2.29 -22.25
N PHE A 54 11.07 -3.38 -21.98
CA PHE A 54 10.64 -4.74 -22.32
C PHE A 54 9.42 -5.15 -21.50
N HIS A 55 9.43 -4.89 -20.18
CA HIS A 55 8.28 -5.17 -19.31
C HIS A 55 7.03 -4.41 -19.74
N ASN A 56 7.15 -3.14 -20.11
CA ASN A 56 6.02 -2.35 -20.64
C ASN A 56 5.46 -2.96 -21.93
N THR A 57 6.33 -3.43 -22.83
CA THR A 57 5.92 -4.08 -24.08
C THR A 57 5.18 -5.39 -23.82
N TRP A 58 5.69 -6.24 -22.92
CA TRP A 58 5.03 -7.49 -22.55
C TRP A 58 3.69 -7.26 -21.85
N ILE A 59 3.62 -6.29 -20.93
CA ILE A 59 2.36 -5.90 -20.30
C ILE A 59 1.34 -5.46 -21.34
N GLY A 60 1.74 -4.60 -22.30
CA GLY A 60 0.84 -4.15 -23.37
C GLY A 60 0.30 -5.31 -24.22
N HIS A 61 1.14 -6.30 -24.52
CA HIS A 61 0.71 -7.50 -25.24
C HIS A 61 -0.29 -8.34 -24.43
N ILE A 62 -0.03 -8.53 -23.14
CA ILE A 62 -0.92 -9.27 -22.23
C ILE A 62 -2.27 -8.53 -22.10
N GLU A 63 -2.26 -7.21 -21.91
CA GLU A 63 -3.48 -6.39 -21.85
C GLU A 63 -4.33 -6.55 -23.13
N GLY A 64 -3.70 -6.48 -24.30
CA GLY A 64 -4.40 -6.68 -25.57
C GLY A 64 -4.97 -8.10 -25.74
N CYS A 65 -4.30 -9.12 -25.20
CA CYS A 65 -4.82 -10.49 -25.18
C CYS A 65 -6.01 -10.64 -24.23
N LEU A 66 -5.91 -10.11 -23.01
CA LEU A 66 -6.98 -10.13 -22.01
C LEU A 66 -8.23 -9.42 -22.53
N GLN A 67 -8.06 -8.24 -23.13
CA GLN A 67 -9.17 -7.48 -23.71
C GLN A 67 -9.89 -8.28 -24.79
N ARG A 68 -9.15 -8.95 -25.69
CA ARG A 68 -9.76 -9.80 -26.74
C ARG A 68 -10.46 -11.03 -26.19
N GLU A 69 -9.94 -11.66 -25.13
CA GLU A 69 -10.61 -12.81 -24.51
C GLU A 69 -11.88 -12.41 -23.76
N LEU A 70 -11.88 -11.25 -23.09
CA LEU A 70 -13.06 -10.75 -22.37
C LEU A 70 -14.20 -10.31 -23.29
N LEU A 71 -13.93 -10.07 -24.58
CA LEU A 71 -14.96 -9.84 -25.60
C LEU A 71 -15.61 -11.15 -26.10
N ARG A 72 -15.10 -12.31 -25.72
CA ARG A 72 -15.67 -13.61 -26.10
C ARG A 72 -16.68 -14.08 -25.07
N ASP A 73 -17.62 -14.91 -25.50
CA ASP A 73 -18.53 -15.63 -24.60
C ASP A 73 -17.76 -16.67 -23.79
N LEU A 74 -17.29 -16.25 -22.63
CA LEU A 74 -16.62 -17.09 -21.65
C LEU A 74 -17.61 -17.54 -20.58
N THR A 75 -17.35 -18.72 -20.00
CA THR A 75 -18.10 -19.14 -18.81
C THR A 75 -17.87 -18.15 -17.67
N PRO A 76 -18.84 -17.94 -16.75
CA PRO A 76 -18.70 -16.96 -15.67
C PRO A 76 -17.39 -17.09 -14.87
N ARG A 77 -16.98 -18.34 -14.59
CA ARG A 77 -15.71 -18.64 -13.91
C ARG A 77 -14.49 -18.18 -14.70
N LYS A 78 -14.46 -18.39 -16.03
CA LYS A 78 -13.35 -17.94 -16.89
C LYS A 78 -13.34 -16.42 -17.03
N THR A 79 -14.51 -15.80 -17.16
CA THR A 79 -14.64 -14.33 -17.17
C THR A 79 -14.06 -13.73 -15.88
N GLN A 80 -14.43 -14.30 -14.73
CA GLN A 80 -13.94 -13.84 -13.43
C GLN A 80 -12.41 -13.97 -13.32
N GLN A 81 -11.86 -15.10 -13.74
CA GLN A 81 -10.42 -15.30 -13.77
C GLN A 81 -9.71 -14.26 -14.66
N ARG A 82 -10.28 -13.93 -15.83
CA ARG A 82 -9.70 -12.93 -16.74
C ARG A 82 -9.74 -11.52 -16.19
N ARG A 83 -10.81 -11.16 -15.47
CA ARG A 83 -10.88 -9.89 -14.73
C ARG A 83 -9.78 -9.80 -13.69
N ASN A 84 -9.57 -10.86 -12.91
CA ASN A 84 -8.52 -10.92 -11.90
C ASN A 84 -7.11 -10.84 -12.52
N ASP A 85 -6.87 -11.56 -13.63
CA ASP A 85 -5.63 -11.45 -14.40
C ASP A 85 -5.42 -10.00 -14.89
N TRP A 86 -6.48 -9.29 -15.30
CA TRP A 86 -6.39 -7.90 -15.74
C TRP A 86 -6.06 -6.93 -14.60
N ILE A 87 -6.71 -7.07 -13.45
CA ILE A 87 -6.39 -6.28 -12.25
C ILE A 87 -4.93 -6.50 -11.88
N HIS A 88 -4.47 -7.76 -11.87
CA HIS A 88 -3.08 -8.09 -11.56
C HIS A 88 -2.10 -7.41 -12.53
N VAL A 89 -2.35 -7.48 -13.84
CA VAL A 89 -1.52 -6.81 -14.86
C VAL A 89 -1.51 -5.30 -14.68
N ALA A 90 -2.65 -4.71 -14.40
CA ALA A 90 -2.75 -3.28 -14.18
C ALA A 90 -1.98 -2.85 -12.92
N VAL A 91 -2.08 -3.62 -11.84
CA VAL A 91 -1.30 -3.41 -10.60
C VAL A 91 0.19 -3.51 -10.89
N MET A 92 0.66 -4.54 -11.59
CA MET A 92 2.08 -4.67 -11.96
C MET A 92 2.58 -3.50 -12.82
N LYS A 93 1.71 -2.95 -13.68
CA LYS A 93 2.04 -1.79 -14.51
C LYS A 93 2.37 -0.54 -13.69
N THR A 94 1.83 -0.42 -12.47
CA THR A 94 2.16 0.70 -11.55
C THR A 94 3.61 0.65 -11.06
N MET A 95 4.22 -0.54 -10.97
CA MET A 95 5.62 -0.69 -10.55
C MET A 95 6.61 -0.15 -11.59
N ILE A 96 6.26 -0.20 -12.88
CA ILE A 96 7.14 0.18 -13.99
C ILE A 96 6.84 1.56 -14.57
N ARG A 97 5.67 2.13 -14.28
CA ARG A 97 5.22 3.43 -14.81
C ARG A 97 5.31 4.54 -13.77
N PRO A 98 5.41 5.80 -14.21
CA PRO A 98 5.23 6.95 -13.33
C PRO A 98 3.96 6.92 -12.52
N THR A 99 4.08 7.34 -11.26
CA THR A 99 2.99 7.45 -10.28
C THR A 99 1.84 8.34 -10.79
N SER A 100 2.13 9.29 -11.69
CA SER A 100 1.11 10.11 -12.36
C SER A 100 0.10 9.30 -13.19
N ASN A 101 0.50 8.13 -13.71
CA ASN A 101 -0.39 7.26 -14.49
C ASN A 101 -1.28 6.37 -13.63
N THR A 102 -0.96 6.21 -12.34
CA THR A 102 -1.65 5.28 -11.44
C THR A 102 -3.11 5.67 -11.26
N TYR A 103 -3.45 6.97 -11.22
CA TYR A 103 -4.84 7.42 -11.10
C TYR A 103 -5.73 6.94 -12.25
N GLN A 104 -5.32 7.19 -13.49
CA GLN A 104 -6.07 6.78 -14.68
C GLN A 104 -6.20 5.25 -14.75
N MET A 105 -5.15 4.53 -14.33
CA MET A 105 -5.19 3.08 -14.19
C MET A 105 -6.24 2.65 -13.15
N LEU A 106 -6.24 3.22 -11.95
CA LEU A 106 -7.19 2.90 -10.89
C LEU A 106 -8.63 3.19 -11.36
N ARG A 107 -8.87 4.36 -11.96
CA ARG A 107 -10.18 4.74 -12.52
C ARG A 107 -10.66 3.76 -13.58
N LYS A 108 -9.78 3.35 -14.51
CA LYS A 108 -10.10 2.36 -15.55
C LYS A 108 -10.38 0.97 -14.97
N MET A 109 -9.68 0.58 -13.91
CA MET A 109 -9.81 -0.75 -13.30
C MET A 109 -10.93 -0.84 -12.28
N THR A 110 -11.43 0.28 -11.76
CA THR A 110 -12.49 0.32 -10.74
C THR A 110 -13.74 -0.49 -11.12
N PRO A 111 -14.31 -0.37 -12.33
CA PRO A 111 -15.47 -1.18 -12.70
C PRO A 111 -15.17 -2.69 -12.71
N ILE A 112 -13.95 -3.08 -13.11
CA ILE A 112 -13.52 -4.48 -13.16
C ILE A 112 -13.32 -5.01 -11.73
N PHE A 113 -12.71 -4.21 -10.86
CA PHE A 113 -12.55 -4.51 -9.44
C PHE A 113 -13.90 -4.71 -8.77
N LEU A 114 -14.84 -3.78 -8.93
CA LEU A 114 -16.19 -3.88 -8.36
C LEU A 114 -16.90 -5.14 -8.86
N GLN A 115 -16.89 -5.39 -10.18
CA GLN A 115 -17.48 -6.62 -10.74
C GLN A 115 -16.86 -7.88 -10.14
N SER A 116 -15.54 -7.90 -9.92
CA SER A 116 -14.86 -9.02 -9.29
C SER A 116 -15.27 -9.23 -7.83
N VAL A 117 -15.36 -8.14 -7.05
CA VAL A 117 -15.76 -8.22 -5.63
C VAL A 117 -17.22 -8.66 -5.49
N PHE A 118 -18.14 -8.10 -6.30
CA PHE A 118 -19.57 -8.48 -6.26
C PHE A 118 -19.84 -9.89 -6.79
N SER A 119 -18.94 -10.46 -7.58
CA SER A 119 -19.05 -11.84 -8.07
C SER A 119 -18.60 -12.90 -7.06
N GLU A 120 -18.07 -12.49 -5.90
CA GLU A 120 -17.47 -13.37 -4.89
C GLU A 120 -18.25 -13.26 -3.57
N PRO A 121 -19.30 -14.08 -3.36
CA PRO A 121 -20.16 -13.99 -2.17
C PRO A 121 -19.42 -14.12 -0.84
N LYS A 122 -18.27 -14.80 -0.82
CA LYS A 122 -17.42 -14.99 0.36
C LYS A 122 -16.94 -13.68 1.00
N PHE A 123 -16.92 -12.58 0.24
CA PHE A 123 -16.53 -11.27 0.77
C PHE A 123 -17.65 -10.58 1.53
N TRP A 124 -18.90 -10.98 1.31
CA TRP A 124 -20.07 -10.27 1.81
C TRP A 124 -20.69 -11.05 2.97
N SER A 125 -20.58 -10.49 4.18
CA SER A 125 -21.31 -11.03 5.34
C SER A 125 -22.78 -10.57 5.30
N LYS A 126 -23.65 -11.23 6.07
CA LYS A 126 -25.09 -10.89 6.10
C LYS A 126 -25.38 -9.47 6.58
N ASP A 127 -24.47 -8.88 7.35
CA ASP A 127 -24.62 -7.54 7.93
C ASP A 127 -23.86 -6.47 7.14
N CYS A 128 -23.24 -6.82 6.00
CA CYS A 128 -22.55 -5.85 5.15
C CYS A 128 -23.56 -4.98 4.40
N ASP A 129 -23.32 -3.66 4.41
CA ASP A 129 -24.02 -2.74 3.52
C ASP A 129 -23.38 -2.82 2.11
N PRO A 130 -24.13 -3.16 1.05
CA PRO A 130 -23.60 -3.30 -0.30
C PRO A 130 -23.08 -1.99 -0.90
N ALA A 131 -23.35 -0.83 -0.28
CA ALA A 131 -22.77 0.44 -0.67
C ALA A 131 -21.27 0.55 -0.37
N TYR A 132 -20.74 -0.29 0.53
CA TYR A 132 -19.35 -0.24 1.00
C TYR A 132 -18.61 -1.53 0.72
N ILE A 133 -17.41 -1.42 0.16
CA ILE A 133 -16.59 -2.56 -0.22
C ILE A 133 -15.92 -3.15 1.04
N PRO A 134 -16.12 -4.44 1.36
CA PRO A 134 -15.68 -5.05 2.62
C PRO A 134 -14.16 -5.24 2.66
N LEU A 135 -13.44 -4.17 3.03
CA LEU A 135 -11.98 -4.09 2.91
C LEU A 135 -11.28 -5.16 3.76
N SER A 136 -11.75 -5.42 4.98
CA SER A 136 -11.17 -6.46 5.85
C SER A 136 -11.22 -7.84 5.20
N ASN A 137 -12.33 -8.15 4.53
CA ASN A 137 -12.57 -9.45 3.93
C ASN A 137 -11.74 -9.60 2.65
N ILE A 138 -11.55 -8.52 1.89
CA ILE A 138 -10.66 -8.51 0.73
C ILE A 138 -9.22 -8.73 1.17
N LEU A 139 -8.74 -7.93 2.14
CA LEU A 139 -7.36 -8.04 2.66
C LEU A 139 -7.10 -9.39 3.31
N GLY A 140 -8.10 -10.00 3.95
CA GLY A 140 -8.00 -11.34 4.53
C GLY A 140 -8.13 -12.49 3.53
N SER A 141 -8.27 -12.22 2.23
CA SER A 141 -8.55 -13.24 1.22
C SER A 141 -7.34 -13.69 0.40
N GLU A 142 -7.44 -14.85 -0.23
CA GLU A 142 -6.44 -15.37 -1.18
C GLU A 142 -6.48 -14.63 -2.55
N SER A 143 -7.40 -13.69 -2.74
CA SER A 143 -7.54 -12.88 -3.96
C SER A 143 -6.58 -11.69 -3.95
N HIS A 144 -5.28 -12.01 -4.01
CA HIS A 144 -4.17 -11.06 -3.90
C HIS A 144 -4.31 -9.84 -4.81
N GLU A 145 -4.74 -10.01 -6.06
CA GLU A 145 -4.95 -8.90 -6.99
C GLU A 145 -5.96 -7.86 -6.50
N LEU A 146 -7.01 -8.29 -5.78
CA LEU A 146 -8.02 -7.39 -5.20
C LEU A 146 -7.45 -6.66 -3.98
N SER A 147 -6.68 -7.36 -3.15
CA SER A 147 -5.97 -6.76 -2.02
C SER A 147 -4.98 -5.71 -2.50
N TYR A 148 -4.16 -6.00 -3.52
CA TYR A 148 -3.23 -5.02 -4.07
C TYR A 148 -3.94 -3.82 -4.70
N PHE A 149 -5.06 -4.02 -5.40
CA PHE A 149 -5.87 -2.90 -5.88
C PHE A 149 -6.29 -1.99 -4.72
N ALA A 150 -6.86 -2.56 -3.66
CA ALA A 150 -7.35 -1.77 -2.52
C ALA A 150 -6.23 -1.04 -1.78
N LEU A 151 -5.09 -1.71 -1.57
CA LEU A 151 -3.90 -1.10 -0.97
C LEU A 151 -3.35 0.05 -1.84
N THR A 152 -3.36 -0.14 -3.17
CA THR A 152 -2.95 0.91 -4.11
C THR A 152 -3.88 2.10 -4.01
N ASP A 153 -5.20 1.86 -4.05
CA ASP A 153 -6.20 2.92 -4.00
C ASP A 153 -6.09 3.75 -2.72
N CYS A 154 -6.05 3.09 -1.55
CA CYS A 154 -5.94 3.76 -0.25
C CYS A 154 -4.63 4.56 -0.11
N THR A 155 -3.49 3.93 -0.47
CA THR A 155 -2.17 4.56 -0.35
C THR A 155 -2.01 5.70 -1.35
N TYR A 156 -2.52 5.53 -2.57
CA TYR A 156 -2.49 6.55 -3.61
C TYR A 156 -3.35 7.76 -3.23
N ALA A 157 -4.56 7.51 -2.73
CA ALA A 157 -5.45 8.55 -2.23
C ALA A 157 -4.78 9.40 -1.15
N MET A 158 -4.07 8.77 -0.20
CA MET A 158 -3.27 9.48 0.82
C MET A 158 -2.10 10.26 0.20
N ALA A 159 -1.24 9.57 -0.55
CA ALA A 159 0.01 10.15 -1.04
C ALA A 159 -0.25 11.32 -2.01
N ILE A 160 -1.29 11.23 -2.84
CA ILE A 160 -1.65 12.29 -3.78
C ILE A 160 -2.60 13.31 -3.14
N GLY A 161 -3.37 12.93 -2.12
CA GLY A 161 -4.39 13.80 -1.53
C GLY A 161 -5.57 14.02 -2.46
N ILE A 162 -6.10 12.92 -2.98
CA ILE A 162 -7.33 12.86 -3.79
C ILE A 162 -8.22 11.74 -3.26
N PRO A 163 -9.53 11.76 -3.55
CA PRO A 163 -10.42 10.69 -3.15
C PRO A 163 -10.00 9.31 -3.68
N GLN A 164 -10.20 8.31 -2.83
CA GLN A 164 -10.15 6.90 -3.22
C GLN A 164 -11.19 6.60 -4.30
N GLN A 165 -10.97 5.57 -5.11
CA GLN A 165 -11.88 5.21 -6.20
C GLN A 165 -13.17 4.54 -5.74
N VAL A 166 -13.12 3.85 -4.60
CA VAL A 166 -14.27 3.14 -4.03
C VAL A 166 -14.44 3.46 -2.55
N GLU A 167 -15.68 3.42 -2.08
CA GLU A 167 -15.98 3.55 -0.67
C GLU A 167 -15.78 2.21 0.02
N TYR A 168 -14.89 2.16 1.01
CA TYR A 168 -14.54 0.96 1.75
C TYR A 168 -15.28 0.88 3.09
N ASP A 169 -15.75 -0.30 3.45
CA ASP A 169 -16.20 -0.62 4.81
C ASP A 169 -14.97 -0.83 5.69
N THR A 170 -14.80 0.07 6.66
CA THR A 170 -13.70 0.06 7.62
C THR A 170 -14.15 -0.36 9.03
N THR A 171 -15.41 -0.77 9.22
CA THR A 171 -15.98 -1.05 10.55
C THR A 171 -15.30 -2.21 11.29
N ALA A 172 -14.56 -3.07 10.57
CA ALA A 172 -13.93 -4.27 11.11
C ALA A 172 -12.87 -3.99 12.21
N TYR A 173 -12.05 -2.94 12.08
CA TYR A 173 -11.01 -2.64 13.10
C TYR A 173 -11.59 -1.95 14.36
N ALA A 174 -12.82 -1.44 14.27
CA ALA A 174 -13.53 -0.81 15.39
C ALA A 174 -14.10 -1.85 16.37
N ARG A 175 -14.15 -3.13 15.98
CA ARG A 175 -14.69 -4.21 16.79
C ARG A 175 -13.59 -4.75 17.72
N PRO A 176 -13.87 -5.01 19.01
CA PRO A 176 -12.90 -5.65 19.90
C PRO A 176 -12.40 -6.95 19.28
N ILE A 177 -11.07 -7.09 19.18
CA ILE A 177 -10.41 -8.26 18.60
C ILE A 177 -10.81 -9.47 19.44
N ALA A 178 -11.77 -10.27 18.97
CA ALA A 178 -11.85 -11.65 19.40
C ALA A 178 -10.60 -12.35 18.85
N PRO A 179 -9.76 -13.00 19.67
CA PRO A 179 -8.56 -13.67 19.19
C PRO A 179 -8.96 -14.68 18.11
N SER A 180 -8.62 -14.39 16.86
CA SER A 180 -8.83 -15.35 15.78
C SER A 180 -7.88 -16.51 16.01
N THR A 181 -8.43 -17.69 16.28
CA THR A 181 -7.70 -18.94 16.58
C THR A 181 -6.85 -19.49 15.42
N GLN A 182 -6.68 -18.75 14.33
CA GLN A 182 -5.92 -19.17 13.14
C GLN A 182 -5.23 -17.96 12.49
N PRO A 183 -3.89 -17.94 12.39
CA PRO A 183 -3.21 -16.99 11.54
C PRO A 183 -3.63 -17.25 10.08
N SER A 184 -4.38 -16.32 9.47
CA SER A 184 -4.81 -16.50 8.09
C SER A 184 -3.58 -16.50 7.18
N ALA A 185 -3.30 -17.62 6.53
CA ALA A 185 -2.25 -17.74 5.52
C ALA A 185 -2.40 -16.76 4.32
N ALA A 186 -3.56 -16.08 4.24
CA ALA A 186 -3.97 -15.18 3.18
C ALA A 186 -3.36 -13.76 3.26
N SER A 187 -2.61 -13.42 4.32
CA SER A 187 -2.07 -12.06 4.55
C SER A 187 -0.74 -11.76 3.84
N SER A 188 -0.50 -12.30 2.64
CA SER A 188 0.81 -12.19 1.98
C SER A 188 1.23 -10.75 1.63
N HIS A 189 0.27 -9.84 1.43
CA HIS A 189 0.50 -8.40 1.24
C HIS A 189 1.12 -7.75 2.48
N GLN A 190 0.75 -8.19 3.70
CA GLN A 190 1.26 -7.60 4.94
C GLN A 190 2.78 -7.76 5.04
N TRP A 191 3.28 -8.88 4.54
CA TRP A 191 4.70 -9.25 4.60
C TRP A 191 5.52 -8.67 3.44
N SER A 192 4.93 -8.64 2.24
CA SER A 192 5.59 -8.14 1.04
C SER A 192 5.66 -6.61 1.00
N LEU A 193 4.63 -5.93 1.48
CA LEU A 193 4.56 -4.46 1.55
C LEU A 193 4.89 -3.91 2.94
N SER A 194 5.19 -4.77 3.93
CA SER A 194 5.43 -4.34 5.31
C SER A 194 4.29 -3.48 5.86
N SER A 195 3.06 -3.85 5.51
CA SER A 195 1.85 -3.05 5.70
C SER A 195 0.77 -3.87 6.40
N PRO A 196 0.64 -3.76 7.73
CA PRO A 196 -0.39 -4.48 8.48
C PRO A 196 -1.81 -4.10 8.03
N SER A 197 -2.72 -5.07 7.95
CA SER A 197 -4.06 -4.84 7.39
C SER A 197 -4.90 -3.86 8.21
N ASP A 198 -4.76 -3.86 9.53
CA ASP A 198 -5.51 -2.95 10.40
C ASP A 198 -5.20 -1.49 10.09
N PHE A 199 -3.92 -1.18 9.86
CA PHE A 199 -3.50 0.18 9.48
C PHE A 199 -3.97 0.57 8.07
N GLN A 200 -4.25 -0.40 7.20
CA GLN A 200 -4.83 -0.13 5.88
C GLN A 200 -6.33 0.20 5.98
N LEU A 201 -7.05 -0.47 6.88
CA LEU A 201 -8.42 -0.08 7.21
C LEU A 201 -8.48 1.33 7.81
N VAL A 202 -7.58 1.62 8.75
CA VAL A 202 -7.49 2.96 9.34
C VAL A 202 -7.11 4.01 8.30
N LEU A 203 -6.17 3.71 7.39
CA LEU A 203 -5.80 4.62 6.31
C LEU A 203 -7.00 4.98 5.42
N ALA A 204 -7.81 3.98 5.03
CA ALA A 204 -9.03 4.20 4.25
C ALA A 204 -10.04 5.08 5.01
N ASP A 205 -10.15 4.90 6.32
CA ASP A 205 -11.03 5.70 7.18
C ASP A 205 -10.56 7.15 7.30
N ILE A 206 -9.25 7.37 7.46
CA ILE A 206 -8.67 8.72 7.48
C ILE A 206 -8.88 9.41 6.13
N ASN A 207 -8.75 8.68 5.01
CA ASN A 207 -9.06 9.21 3.68
C ASN A 207 -10.54 9.65 3.59
N ALA A 208 -11.47 8.80 4.04
CA ALA A 208 -12.89 9.13 4.08
C ALA A 208 -13.17 10.37 4.94
N CYS A 209 -12.53 10.50 6.11
CA CYS A 209 -12.60 11.68 6.98
C CYS A 209 -12.10 12.95 6.29
N ARG A 210 -10.91 12.90 5.69
CA ARG A 210 -10.29 14.01 4.95
C ARG A 210 -11.21 14.50 3.83
N ASP A 211 -11.82 13.56 3.12
CA ASP A 211 -12.69 13.85 1.98
C ASP A 211 -14.13 14.19 2.39
N LYS A 212 -14.43 14.21 3.70
CA LYS A 212 -15.75 14.49 4.27
C LYS A 212 -16.83 13.55 3.73
N SER A 213 -16.47 12.28 3.55
CA SER A 213 -17.43 11.24 3.20
C SER A 213 -18.56 11.22 4.23
N PRO A 214 -19.84 11.10 3.83
CA PRO A 214 -20.97 11.10 4.75
C PRO A 214 -20.95 9.95 5.75
N VAL A 215 -20.13 8.92 5.50
CA VAL A 215 -19.95 7.75 6.37
C VAL A 215 -18.62 7.72 7.10
N ALA A 216 -17.81 8.77 6.94
CA ALA A 216 -16.60 8.90 7.72
C ALA A 216 -16.93 8.91 9.22
N ARG A 217 -16.12 8.20 10.00
CA ARG A 217 -16.23 8.21 11.46
C ARG A 217 -15.78 9.55 12.03
N ASP A 218 -16.08 9.80 13.31
CA ASP A 218 -15.42 10.91 14.01
C ASP A 218 -13.92 10.60 14.07
N TRP A 219 -13.12 11.54 13.58
CA TRP A 219 -11.67 11.46 13.59
C TRP A 219 -11.10 11.23 14.99
N ARG A 220 -11.81 11.67 16.04
CA ARG A 220 -11.44 11.42 17.45
C ARG A 220 -11.48 9.95 17.82
N ASP A 221 -12.41 9.19 17.25
CA ASP A 221 -12.46 7.74 17.49
C ASP A 221 -11.28 7.05 16.82
N ILE A 222 -10.85 7.55 15.65
CA ILE A 222 -9.68 7.06 14.93
C ILE A 222 -8.40 7.39 15.72
N GLU A 223 -8.27 8.64 16.21
CA GLU A 223 -7.17 9.07 17.06
C GLU A 223 -7.08 8.20 18.32
N GLN A 224 -8.20 8.01 19.02
CA GLN A 224 -8.25 7.20 20.24
C GLN A 224 -7.84 5.75 19.97
N TRP A 225 -8.28 5.17 18.86
CA TRP A 225 -7.85 3.83 18.45
C TRP A 225 -6.34 3.79 18.21
N LEU A 226 -5.78 4.73 17.44
CA LEU A 226 -4.35 4.81 17.16
C LEU A 226 -3.49 5.05 18.42
N LEU A 227 -4.00 5.78 19.40
CA LEU A 227 -3.30 6.05 20.67
C LEU A 227 -3.34 4.86 21.63
N THR A 228 -4.43 4.09 21.64
CA THR A 228 -4.61 2.93 22.52
C THR A 228 -4.23 1.60 21.89
N TRP A 229 -3.98 1.58 20.58
CA TRP A 229 -3.57 0.39 19.86
C TRP A 229 -2.30 -0.19 20.48
N GLN A 230 -2.34 -1.50 20.69
CA GLN A 230 -1.19 -2.29 21.11
C GLN A 230 -0.99 -3.39 20.10
N SER A 231 0.28 -3.70 19.81
CA SER A 231 0.59 -4.82 18.94
C SER A 231 0.03 -6.11 19.56
N PRO A 232 -0.81 -6.86 18.82
CA PRO A 232 -1.24 -8.17 19.28
C PRO A 232 -0.01 -9.03 19.59
N PRO A 233 -0.06 -9.91 20.61
CA PRO A 233 1.01 -10.85 20.86
C PRO A 233 1.26 -11.61 19.56
N ALA A 234 2.50 -11.55 19.03
CA ALA A 234 2.78 -11.98 17.68
C ALA A 234 2.27 -13.42 17.46
N GLU A 235 1.19 -13.54 16.69
CA GLU A 235 0.63 -14.81 16.23
C GLU A 235 1.61 -15.57 15.31
N TYR A 236 2.68 -14.88 14.89
CA TYR A 236 3.63 -15.34 13.91
C TYR A 236 4.99 -15.64 14.53
N GLU A 237 5.47 -16.85 14.29
CA GLU A 237 6.87 -17.22 14.55
C GLU A 237 7.72 -16.75 13.37
N PHE A 238 8.68 -15.86 13.62
CA PHE A 238 9.66 -15.46 12.61
C PHE A 238 10.93 -16.28 12.72
N THR A 239 11.64 -16.45 11.60
CA THR A 239 12.87 -17.27 11.56
C THR A 239 13.98 -16.77 12.49
N LYS A 240 14.00 -15.48 12.82
CA LYS A 240 15.01 -14.87 13.69
C LYS A 240 14.34 -13.98 14.74
N PRO A 241 14.78 -13.99 16.01
CA PRO A 241 14.18 -13.17 17.07
C PRO A 241 14.15 -11.67 16.75
N TRP A 242 15.15 -11.16 16.02
CA TRP A 242 15.18 -9.75 15.62
C TRP A 242 14.13 -9.37 14.59
N MET A 243 13.64 -10.30 13.78
CA MET A 243 12.56 -10.03 12.82
C MET A 243 11.25 -9.72 13.53
N LYS A 244 11.01 -10.35 14.69
CA LYS A 244 9.87 -10.01 15.55
C LYS A 244 9.96 -8.57 16.04
N MET A 245 11.14 -8.16 16.51
CA MET A 245 11.38 -6.78 16.93
C MET A 245 11.22 -5.79 15.77
N ALA A 246 11.74 -6.13 14.59
CA ALA A 246 11.58 -5.30 13.39
C ALA A 246 10.12 -5.21 12.93
N TRP A 247 9.33 -6.28 13.10
CA TRP A 247 7.90 -6.26 12.75
C TRP A 247 7.11 -5.33 13.67
N TYR A 248 7.36 -5.39 14.99
CA TYR A 248 6.77 -4.45 15.94
C TYR A 248 7.19 -3.01 15.65
N ALA A 249 8.45 -2.79 15.29
CA ALA A 249 8.95 -1.49 14.86
C ALA A 249 8.20 -0.98 13.61
N VAL A 250 7.98 -1.84 12.61
CA VAL A 250 7.19 -1.49 11.42
C VAL A 250 5.76 -1.11 11.79
N GLN A 251 5.08 -1.92 12.60
CA GLN A 251 3.72 -1.62 13.05
C GLN A 251 3.64 -0.29 13.81
N GLU A 252 4.58 -0.04 14.71
CA GLU A 252 4.65 1.22 15.46
C GLU A 252 4.89 2.41 14.53
N SER A 253 5.77 2.26 13.53
CA SER A 253 6.02 3.32 12.55
C SER A 253 4.78 3.63 11.69
N TRP A 254 3.94 2.63 11.38
CA TRP A 254 2.65 2.82 10.72
C TRP A 254 1.69 3.61 11.58
N ARG A 255 1.52 3.20 12.84
CA ARG A 255 0.67 3.89 13.82
C ARG A 255 1.03 5.37 13.92
N LEU A 256 2.32 5.67 14.04
CA LEU A 256 2.84 7.04 14.12
C LEU A 256 2.64 7.82 12.81
N ALA A 257 2.86 7.20 11.64
CA ALA A 257 2.66 7.85 10.35
C ALA A 257 1.18 8.20 10.11
N LEU A 258 0.26 7.31 10.51
CA LEU A 258 -1.18 7.56 10.42
C LEU A 258 -1.66 8.64 11.39
N LEU A 259 -1.08 8.73 12.59
CA LEU A 259 -1.35 9.85 13.51
C LEU A 259 -0.93 11.19 12.88
N ILE A 260 0.27 11.27 12.29
CA ILE A 260 0.71 12.48 11.58
C ILE A 260 -0.28 12.82 10.46
N TYR A 261 -0.67 11.82 9.65
CA TYR A 261 -1.58 12.03 8.54
C TYR A 261 -2.96 12.52 9.00
N LEU A 262 -3.53 11.90 10.04
CA LEU A 262 -4.78 12.32 10.67
C LEU A 262 -4.71 13.79 11.13
N TYR A 263 -3.68 14.14 11.89
CA TYR A 263 -3.52 15.50 12.42
C TYR A 263 -3.39 16.55 11.32
N MET A 264 -2.58 16.28 10.29
CA MET A 264 -2.38 17.24 9.22
C MET A 264 -3.58 17.33 8.28
N ALA A 265 -4.09 16.20 7.80
CA ALA A 265 -5.06 16.15 6.71
C ALA A 265 -6.51 16.33 7.17
N VAL A 266 -6.83 15.90 8.39
CA VAL A 266 -8.20 15.96 8.94
C VAL A 266 -8.30 17.08 10.00
N CYS A 267 -7.38 17.13 10.96
CA CYS A 267 -7.44 18.12 12.04
C CYS A 267 -6.87 19.49 11.64
N GLY A 268 -6.19 19.60 10.49
CA GLY A 268 -5.59 20.84 10.01
C GLY A 268 -4.39 21.32 10.81
N ALA A 269 -3.73 20.44 11.56
CA ALA A 269 -2.57 20.77 12.37
C ALA A 269 -1.35 21.12 11.50
N PRO A 270 -0.56 22.14 11.87
CA PRO A 270 0.69 22.47 11.21
C PRO A 270 1.79 21.47 11.60
N SER A 271 2.84 21.37 10.77
CA SER A 271 3.94 20.44 11.00
C SER A 271 4.82 20.73 12.23
N ASP A 272 4.61 21.84 12.94
CA ASP A 272 5.26 22.18 14.21
C ASP A 272 4.38 21.88 15.44
N ASP A 273 3.22 21.24 15.26
CA ASP A 273 2.46 20.67 16.37
C ASP A 273 3.33 19.66 17.14
N ALA A 274 3.42 19.82 18.46
CA ALA A 274 4.27 19.00 19.32
C ALA A 274 3.98 17.48 19.20
N ARG A 275 2.74 17.11 18.90
CA ARG A 275 2.35 15.71 18.66
C ARG A 275 2.98 15.18 17.38
N ILE A 276 2.97 15.98 16.31
CA ILE A 276 3.59 15.63 15.03
C ILE A 276 5.11 15.53 15.18
N GLU A 277 5.75 16.49 15.84
CA GLU A 277 7.20 16.45 16.07
C GLU A 277 7.63 15.22 16.88
N SER A 278 6.86 14.87 17.92
CA SER A 278 7.09 13.64 18.69
C SER A 278 6.98 12.38 17.82
N CYS A 279 5.94 12.28 16.98
CA CYS A 279 5.77 11.15 16.08
C CYS A 279 6.92 11.01 15.06
N ILE A 280 7.38 12.12 14.47
CA ILE A 280 8.51 12.13 13.52
C ILE A 280 9.79 11.59 14.18
N ASN A 281 10.11 12.10 15.37
CA ASN A 281 11.30 11.68 16.09
C ASN A 281 11.26 10.18 16.42
N GLN A 282 10.10 9.68 16.84
CA GLN A 282 9.89 8.25 17.11
C GLN A 282 10.01 7.40 15.84
N ILE A 283 9.42 7.81 14.72
CA ILE A 283 9.56 7.10 13.43
C ILE A 283 11.03 6.97 13.03
N LEU A 284 11.81 8.05 13.14
CA LEU A 284 13.22 8.05 12.79
C LEU A 284 14.04 7.12 13.71
N GLN A 285 13.77 7.10 15.01
CA GLN A 285 14.42 6.18 15.97
C GLN A 285 14.08 4.71 15.68
N VAL A 286 12.81 4.44 15.38
CA VAL A 286 12.31 3.10 15.02
C VAL A 286 12.99 2.61 13.73
N ALA A 287 13.05 3.45 12.70
CA ALA A 287 13.70 3.13 11.44
C ALA A 287 15.23 2.90 11.61
N GLU A 288 15.89 3.67 12.47
CA GLU A 288 17.31 3.46 12.76
C GLU A 288 17.59 2.14 13.48
N THR A 289 16.69 1.74 14.38
CA THR A 289 16.79 0.49 15.16
C THR A 289 16.68 -0.74 14.26
N ILE A 290 15.81 -0.69 13.25
CA ILE A 290 15.69 -1.73 12.22
C ILE A 290 17.00 -1.81 11.43
N ARG A 291 17.49 -0.67 10.92
CA ARG A 291 18.69 -0.60 10.07
C ARG A 291 19.94 -1.19 10.71
N LYS A 292 20.16 -0.96 12.01
CA LYS A 292 21.34 -1.46 12.74
C LYS A 292 21.43 -3.00 12.76
N ARG A 293 20.35 -3.70 12.43
CA ARG A 293 20.24 -5.16 12.53
C ARG A 293 20.05 -5.82 11.16
N ASP A 294 19.96 -5.03 10.10
CA ASP A 294 19.73 -5.52 8.75
C ASP A 294 20.98 -6.23 8.20
N SER A 295 20.73 -7.39 7.59
CA SER A 295 21.65 -7.99 6.62
C SER A 295 21.56 -7.19 5.31
N PRO A 296 22.68 -6.95 4.60
CA PRO A 296 22.69 -6.17 3.35
C PRO A 296 21.78 -6.72 2.22
N ASP A 297 21.31 -7.96 2.35
CA ASP A 297 20.55 -8.66 1.30
C ASP A 297 19.02 -8.52 1.41
N VAL A 298 18.47 -8.01 2.52
CA VAL A 298 17.02 -8.02 2.77
C VAL A 298 16.48 -6.61 2.97
N ARG A 299 15.49 -6.22 2.16
CA ARG A 299 15.07 -4.82 1.96
C ARG A 299 13.68 -4.60 2.56
N LEU A 300 13.59 -3.78 3.60
CA LEU A 300 12.35 -3.29 4.18
C LEU A 300 11.92 -2.03 3.43
N SER A 301 10.62 -1.85 3.17
CA SER A 301 10.14 -0.57 2.64
C SER A 301 9.23 0.19 3.59
N LEU A 302 9.57 1.45 3.82
CA LEU A 302 8.93 2.39 4.74
C LEU A 302 8.46 3.66 4.00
N PHE A 303 7.90 3.48 2.80
CA PHE A 303 7.49 4.59 1.93
C PHE A 303 6.56 5.58 2.63
N VAL A 304 5.46 5.11 3.23
CA VAL A 304 4.47 5.98 3.88
C VAL A 304 5.11 6.76 5.03
N GLN A 305 5.96 6.11 5.82
CA GLN A 305 6.65 6.71 6.95
C GLN A 305 7.59 7.83 6.48
N TYR A 306 8.44 7.57 5.48
CA TYR A 306 9.37 8.58 4.98
C TYR A 306 8.68 9.70 4.20
N LEU A 307 7.55 9.42 3.53
CA LEU A 307 6.74 10.45 2.93
C LEU A 307 6.19 11.40 4.02
N MET A 308 5.59 10.86 5.09
CA MET A 308 5.06 11.70 6.19
C MET A 308 6.16 12.47 6.91
N VAL A 309 7.31 11.84 7.19
CA VAL A 309 8.49 12.54 7.75
C VAL A 309 8.95 13.65 6.81
N GLY A 310 9.02 13.39 5.50
CA GLY A 310 9.44 14.35 4.49
C GLY A 310 8.50 15.55 4.40
N ILE A 311 7.18 15.32 4.40
CA ILE A 311 6.15 16.38 4.39
C ILE A 311 6.34 17.30 5.61
N CYS A 312 6.62 16.74 6.78
CA CYS A 312 6.75 17.49 8.02
C CYS A 312 8.18 17.96 8.32
N ALA A 313 9.15 17.74 7.43
CA ALA A 313 10.55 17.96 7.71
C ALA A 313 10.90 19.46 7.81
N ARG A 314 11.13 19.92 9.04
CA ARG A 314 11.55 21.29 9.35
C ARG A 314 13.07 21.48 9.39
N SER A 315 13.82 20.42 9.70
CA SER A 315 15.29 20.46 9.73
C SER A 315 15.89 19.88 8.46
N GLU A 316 17.03 20.42 8.03
CA GLU A 316 17.77 19.89 6.87
C GLU A 316 18.21 18.43 7.07
N VAL A 317 18.41 18.01 8.34
CA VAL A 317 18.71 16.62 8.69
C VAL A 317 17.52 15.71 8.33
N HIS A 318 16.30 16.09 8.74
CA HIS A 318 15.10 15.29 8.42
C HIS A 318 14.81 15.29 6.92
N ARG A 319 14.99 16.44 6.23
CA ARG A 319 14.84 16.54 4.77
C ARG A 319 15.78 15.61 4.05
N LYS A 320 17.06 15.62 4.42
CA LYS A 320 18.07 14.74 3.85
C LYS A 320 17.73 13.27 4.06
N ILE A 321 17.33 12.87 5.27
CA ILE A 321 16.93 11.48 5.54
C ILE A 321 15.76 11.07 4.65
N ALA A 322 14.68 11.87 4.60
CA ALA A 322 13.52 11.56 3.78
C ALA A 322 13.90 11.49 2.29
N ARG A 323 14.70 12.44 1.80
CA ARG A 323 15.19 12.48 0.42
C ARG A 323 15.99 11.24 0.06
N ASP A 324 17.00 10.91 0.86
CA ASP A 324 17.92 9.79 0.62
C ASP A 324 17.15 8.46 0.61
N LYS A 325 16.14 8.33 1.48
CA LYS A 325 15.30 7.15 1.57
C LYS A 325 14.32 7.02 0.42
N LEU A 326 13.58 8.07 0.10
CA LEU A 326 12.63 8.04 -1.03
C LEU A 326 13.32 7.94 -2.39
N SER A 327 14.57 8.44 -2.51
CA SER A 327 15.39 8.30 -3.72
C SER A 327 16.05 6.92 -3.84
N ALA A 328 16.07 6.12 -2.78
CA ALA A 328 16.70 4.82 -2.81
C ALA A 328 15.91 3.91 -3.78
N PRO A 329 16.57 3.24 -4.75
CA PRO A 329 15.91 2.29 -5.65
C PRO A 329 15.14 1.20 -4.87
N ASN A 330 15.60 0.90 -3.67
CA ASN A 330 15.13 -0.19 -2.84
C ASN A 330 13.84 0.14 -2.07
N GLU A 331 13.59 1.43 -1.79
CA GLU A 331 12.38 1.92 -1.13
C GLU A 331 11.29 2.24 -2.16
N SER A 332 11.66 2.36 -3.44
CA SER A 332 10.78 2.73 -4.56
C SER A 332 10.08 1.55 -5.23
N ASN A 333 10.55 0.31 -5.03
CA ASN A 333 10.34 -0.76 -6.01
C ASN A 333 9.47 -1.94 -5.54
N LEU A 334 9.21 -2.08 -4.23
CA LEU A 334 8.24 -3.07 -3.73
C LEU A 334 6.85 -2.47 -3.52
N TRP A 335 6.76 -1.15 -3.40
CA TRP A 335 5.50 -0.44 -3.27
C TRP A 335 4.83 -0.21 -4.63
N LEU A 336 3.52 -0.07 -4.57
CA LEU A 336 2.65 0.20 -5.72
C LEU A 336 2.84 1.62 -6.30
N LEU A 337 3.65 2.44 -5.63
CA LEU A 337 4.00 3.81 -5.99
C LEU A 337 5.51 3.96 -6.01
N ARG A 338 6.03 4.71 -6.98
CA ARG A 338 7.47 4.97 -7.06
C ARG A 338 7.81 6.10 -6.09
N ALA A 339 8.41 5.75 -4.96
CA ALA A 339 8.78 6.69 -3.91
C ALA A 339 9.59 7.90 -4.43
N SER A 340 10.47 7.67 -5.40
CA SER A 340 11.28 8.70 -6.05
C SER A 340 10.47 9.82 -6.72
N ASP A 341 9.24 9.54 -7.18
CA ASP A 341 8.38 10.54 -7.82
C ASP A 341 7.95 11.65 -6.84
N PHE A 342 8.04 11.40 -5.52
CA PHE A 342 7.70 12.37 -4.47
C PHE A 342 8.88 13.26 -4.05
N VAL A 343 10.12 12.95 -4.45
CA VAL A 343 11.28 13.78 -4.09
C VAL A 343 11.18 15.21 -4.66
N PRO A 344 10.84 15.42 -5.95
CA PRO A 344 10.63 16.77 -6.48
C PRO A 344 9.49 17.53 -5.79
N VAL A 345 8.44 16.81 -5.37
CA VAL A 345 7.31 17.39 -4.61
C VAL A 345 7.79 17.94 -3.27
N LEU A 346 8.58 17.14 -2.55
CA LEU A 346 9.15 17.54 -1.27
C LEU A 346 10.15 18.69 -1.42
N ASP A 347 10.96 18.70 -2.48
CA ASP A 347 11.87 19.81 -2.77
C ASP A 347 11.11 21.12 -2.98
N HIS A 348 10.06 21.10 -3.80
CA HIS A 348 9.22 22.28 -3.99
C HIS A 348 8.61 22.76 -2.67
N LEU A 349 8.18 21.85 -1.80
CA LEU A 349 7.66 22.17 -0.48
C LEU A 349 8.72 22.81 0.43
N TRP A 350 9.90 22.21 0.50
CA TRP A 350 11.00 22.60 1.39
C TRP A 350 11.67 23.92 0.98
N TYR A 351 11.82 24.17 -0.31
CA TYR A 351 12.40 25.42 -0.83
C TYR A 351 11.36 26.52 -1.05
N GLY A 352 10.07 26.17 -1.01
CA GLY A 352 8.96 27.12 -1.08
C GLY A 352 8.44 27.51 0.30
N VAL A 353 7.23 27.06 0.62
CA VAL A 353 6.51 27.43 1.85
C VAL A 353 7.26 27.00 3.11
N GLY A 354 7.90 25.83 3.11
CA GLY A 354 8.68 25.31 4.23
C GLY A 354 10.10 25.87 4.35
N ALA A 355 10.51 26.84 3.51
CA ALA A 355 11.89 27.35 3.55
C ALA A 355 12.27 27.88 4.94
N ALA A 356 13.54 27.70 5.32
CA ALA A 356 14.06 27.99 6.64
C ALA A 356 13.35 27.26 7.81
N GLY A 357 12.75 26.09 7.54
CA GLY A 357 12.11 25.27 8.57
C GLY A 357 10.76 25.78 9.06
N ARG A 358 10.12 26.67 8.27
CA ARG A 358 8.75 27.13 8.55
C ARG A 358 7.78 25.94 8.59
N PRO A 359 6.77 25.98 9.48
CA PRO A 359 5.75 24.96 9.52
C PRO A 359 4.93 24.96 8.23
N VAL A 360 4.50 23.76 7.84
CA VAL A 360 3.66 23.54 6.65
C VAL A 360 2.37 22.85 7.04
N TYR A 361 1.32 23.11 6.27
CA TYR A 361 0.03 22.43 6.39
C TYR A 361 -0.13 21.35 5.32
N TRP A 362 -1.10 20.45 5.50
CA TRP A 362 -1.44 19.46 4.47
C TRP A 362 -1.76 20.13 3.12
N SER A 363 -2.48 21.25 3.14
CA SER A 363 -2.79 22.02 1.92
C SER A 363 -1.55 22.53 1.17
N ASP A 364 -0.46 22.81 1.88
CA ASP A 364 0.80 23.23 1.26
C ASP A 364 1.48 22.07 0.55
N TYR A 365 1.47 20.89 1.17
CA TYR A 365 1.90 19.65 0.51
C TYR A 365 1.07 19.39 -0.75
N ILE A 366 -0.25 19.50 -0.69
CA ILE A 366 -1.12 19.31 -1.86
C ILE A 366 -0.80 20.31 -2.98
N ARG A 367 -0.50 21.57 -2.64
CA ARG A 367 -0.10 22.58 -3.63
C ARG A 367 1.20 22.20 -4.32
N SER A 368 2.22 21.81 -3.55
CA SER A 368 3.51 21.34 -4.10
C SER A 368 3.35 20.07 -4.94
N ARG A 369 2.51 19.14 -4.48
CA ARG A 369 2.21 17.90 -5.22
C ARG A 369 1.55 18.23 -6.55
N LYS A 370 0.54 19.10 -6.59
CA LYS A 370 -0.10 19.50 -7.85
C LYS A 370 0.86 20.18 -8.83
N ALA A 371 1.85 20.94 -8.33
CA ALA A 371 2.85 21.60 -9.16
C ALA A 371 3.86 20.60 -9.77
N MET A 372 4.33 19.64 -8.98
CA MET A 372 5.44 18.76 -9.37
C MET A 372 5.02 17.38 -9.87
N LEU A 373 3.83 16.92 -9.48
CA LEU A 373 3.24 15.64 -9.85
C LEU A 373 1.76 15.84 -10.20
N PRO A 374 1.46 16.49 -11.35
CA PRO A 374 0.09 16.71 -11.78
C PRO A 374 -0.59 15.37 -12.07
N VAL A 375 -1.84 15.27 -11.65
CA VAL A 375 -2.72 14.13 -11.91
C VAL A 375 -3.96 14.70 -12.59
N GLU A 376 -4.27 14.20 -13.78
CA GLU A 376 -5.46 14.56 -14.53
C GLU A 376 -6.68 13.82 -13.93
N PRO A 377 -7.71 14.53 -13.41
CA PRO A 377 -8.92 13.93 -12.88
C PRO A 377 -9.79 13.20 -13.91
#